data_AF-A0A927RB03-F1
#
_entry.id   AF-A0A927RB03-F1
#
_cell.length_a   1.000
_cell.length_b   1.000
_cell.length_c   1.000
_cell.angle_alpha   90.00
_cell.angle_beta   90.00
_cell.angle_gamma   90.00
#
_symmetry.space_group_name_H-M   'P 1'
#
loop_
_entity.id
_entity.type
_entity.pdbx_description
1 polymer ?
#
loop_
_entity_poly.entity_id
_entity_poly.type
_entity_poly.pdbx_seq_one_letter_code
_entity_poly.pdbx_strand_id
1 'polypeptide(L)'
;MDTYTSPSGPAVSGVVVARSSLLRMAVAAYLARFKGQSRIHTESDLRGYLTWCEDRALDPFTAARPHIELYIRWLQEVRGYRPSTVSRVASVVAGFYRTCVIDGALENSPAEYVRRPAVPAESPTLGLTHLQFEALLSAARNFTTMLDAGVDLRDVQIAARHADPRTTMRYDRARKNLDRHPNYILAAYIASGT
;
A
#
# COMPACT_ATOMS: atom_id res chain seq x y z
N MET A 1 -48.45 28.54 43.19
CA MET A 1 -48.70 27.99 41.85
C MET A 1 -47.41 28.10 41.06
N ASP A 2 -46.81 26.92 40.90
CA ASP A 2 -46.02 26.45 39.77
C ASP A 2 -44.62 27.03 39.53
N THR A 3 -43.66 26.30 40.10
CA THR A 3 -42.29 26.13 39.62
C THR A 3 -42.29 25.56 38.20
N TYR A 4 -41.75 26.30 37.23
CA TYR A 4 -41.33 25.72 35.94
C TYR A 4 -39.80 25.64 35.91
N THR A 5 -39.29 24.49 36.37
CA THR A 5 -37.90 24.07 36.17
C THR A 5 -37.81 23.43 34.79
N SER A 6 -37.17 24.09 33.83
CA SER A 6 -36.75 23.47 32.56
C SER A 6 -35.63 22.45 32.81
N PRO A 7 -35.65 21.26 32.19
CA PRO A 7 -34.55 20.31 32.30
C PRO A 7 -33.46 20.60 31.24
N SER A 8 -32.27 20.95 31.73
CA SER A 8 -30.95 20.42 31.35
C SER A 8 -30.70 19.89 29.92
N GLY A 9 -29.78 20.52 29.19
CA GLY A 9 -28.90 19.88 28.20
C GLY A 9 -27.44 20.28 28.46
N PRO A 10 -26.49 19.31 28.59
CA PRO A 10 -25.38 19.23 27.62
C PRO A 10 -24.66 17.84 27.50
N ALA A 11 -25.36 16.71 27.59
CA ALA A 11 -24.69 15.38 27.55
C ALA A 11 -24.19 14.95 26.15
N VAL A 12 -24.75 15.51 25.07
CA VAL A 12 -24.51 15.01 23.70
C VAL A 12 -23.12 15.37 23.17
N SER A 13 -22.58 16.55 23.53
CA SER A 13 -21.30 17.04 22.98
C SER A 13 -20.09 16.22 23.47
N GLY A 14 -20.05 15.89 24.76
CA GLY A 14 -18.94 15.12 25.35
C GLY A 14 -18.82 13.70 24.80
N VAL A 15 -19.96 13.04 24.58
CA VAL A 15 -20.00 11.67 24.05
C VAL A 15 -19.54 11.62 22.58
N VAL A 16 -19.95 12.58 21.75
CA VAL A 16 -19.52 12.65 20.34
C VAL A 16 -18.01 12.94 20.23
N VAL A 17 -17.50 13.88 21.04
CA VAL A 17 -16.06 14.18 21.08
C VAL A 17 -15.26 12.98 21.55
N ALA A 18 -15.72 12.27 22.59
CA ALA A 18 -15.08 11.05 23.07
C ALA A 18 -15.10 9.91 22.05
N ARG A 19 -16.19 9.72 21.29
CA ARG A 19 -16.22 8.76 20.18
C ARG A 19 -15.25 9.14 19.06
N SER A 20 -15.17 10.43 18.73
CA SER A 20 -14.23 10.91 17.71
C SER A 20 -12.76 10.73 18.10
N SER A 21 -12.43 10.90 19.39
CA SER A 21 -11.08 10.66 19.89
C SER A 21 -10.76 9.16 19.96
N LEU A 22 -11.72 8.33 20.38
CA LEU A 22 -11.60 6.87 20.36
C LEU A 22 -11.39 6.34 18.95
N LEU A 23 -12.14 6.84 17.97
CA LEU A 23 -12.00 6.46 16.58
C LEU A 23 -10.61 6.81 16.03
N ARG A 24 -10.12 8.02 16.33
CA ARG A 24 -8.76 8.43 15.94
C ARG A 24 -7.69 7.51 16.54
N MET A 25 -7.84 7.13 17.81
CA MET A 25 -6.92 6.19 18.46
C MET A 25 -6.98 4.80 17.83
N ALA A 26 -8.18 4.26 17.56
CA ALA A 26 -8.36 2.97 16.91
C ALA A 26 -7.75 2.94 15.50
N VAL A 27 -7.95 4.00 14.73
CA VAL A 27 -7.33 4.15 13.40
C VAL A 27 -5.80 4.19 13.51
N ALA A 28 -5.26 4.97 14.44
CA ALA A 28 -3.81 5.04 14.66
C ALA A 28 -3.22 3.68 15.09
N ALA A 29 -3.87 2.98 16.04
CA ALA A 29 -3.47 1.66 16.51
C ALA A 29 -3.48 0.63 15.38
N TYR A 30 -4.53 0.63 14.54
CA TYR A 30 -4.60 -0.24 13.39
C TYR A 30 -3.50 0.05 12.35
N LEU A 31 -3.27 1.32 12.02
CA LEU A 31 -2.25 1.71 11.04
C LEU A 31 -0.82 1.49 11.53
N ALA A 32 -0.58 1.55 12.84
CA ALA A 32 0.73 1.27 13.46
C ALA A 32 1.23 -0.15 13.19
N ARG A 33 0.35 -1.08 12.81
CA ARG A 33 0.68 -2.47 12.44
C ARG A 33 1.40 -2.59 11.09
N PHE A 34 1.40 -1.54 10.27
CA PHE A 34 1.93 -1.56 8.91
C PHE A 34 3.10 -0.58 8.72
N LYS A 35 3.98 -0.87 7.75
CA LYS A 35 5.12 -0.03 7.37
C LYS A 35 5.18 0.16 5.85
N GLY A 36 5.85 1.22 5.40
CA GLY A 36 6.08 1.49 3.98
C GLY A 36 4.80 1.59 3.14
N GLN A 37 4.84 1.06 1.92
CA GLN A 37 3.72 1.11 0.96
C GLN A 37 2.43 0.46 1.50
N SER A 38 2.54 -0.63 2.27
CA SER A 38 1.37 -1.27 2.87
C SER A 38 0.62 -0.34 3.84
N ARG A 39 1.33 0.52 4.59
CA ARG A 39 0.68 1.51 5.46
C ARG A 39 -0.08 2.56 4.64
N ILE A 40 0.53 3.06 3.57
CA ILE A 40 -0.07 4.08 2.69
C ILE A 40 -1.35 3.56 2.04
N HIS A 41 -1.30 2.35 1.47
CA HIS A 41 -2.47 1.74 0.84
C HIS A 41 -3.60 1.44 1.85
N THR A 42 -3.26 0.88 3.01
CA THR A 42 -4.24 0.60 4.07
C THR A 42 -4.87 1.90 4.60
N GLU A 43 -4.07 2.94 4.80
CA GLU A 43 -4.57 4.26 5.22
C GLU A 43 -5.54 4.85 4.19
N SER A 44 -5.18 4.80 2.90
CA SER A 44 -6.04 5.29 1.83
C SER A 44 -7.36 4.53 1.75
N ASP A 45 -7.32 3.19 1.86
CA ASP A 45 -8.53 2.36 1.83
C ASP A 45 -9.44 2.62 3.04
N LEU A 46 -8.85 2.69 4.23
CA LEU A 46 -9.60 2.93 5.47
C LEU A 46 -10.22 4.32 5.47
N ARG A 47 -9.48 5.33 5.01
CA ARG A 47 -10.01 6.70 4.84
C ARG A 47 -11.22 6.70 3.93
N GLY A 48 -11.16 5.99 2.80
CA GLY A 48 -12.30 5.87 1.88
C GLY A 48 -13.56 5.29 2.56
N TYR A 49 -13.38 4.30 3.44
CA TYR A 49 -14.49 3.75 4.23
C TYR A 49 -15.03 4.75 5.26
N LEU A 50 -14.15 5.42 6.01
CA LEU A 50 -14.56 6.37 7.04
C LEU A 50 -15.30 7.58 6.44
N THR A 51 -14.85 8.09 5.29
CA THR A 51 -15.58 9.13 4.54
C THR A 51 -16.94 8.64 4.08
N TRP A 52 -17.04 7.40 3.57
CA TRP A 52 -18.32 6.84 3.16
C TRP A 52 -19.32 6.72 4.32
N CYS A 53 -18.83 6.42 5.53
CA CYS A 53 -19.62 6.43 6.76
C CYS A 53 -20.05 7.84 7.16
N GLU A 54 -19.13 8.81 7.12
CA GLU A 54 -19.39 10.23 7.43
C GLU A 54 -20.48 10.81 6.52
N ASP A 55 -20.38 10.57 5.20
CA ASP A 55 -21.37 11.00 4.20
C ASP A 55 -22.79 10.46 4.47
N ARG A 56 -22.91 9.40 5.27
CA ARG A 56 -24.18 8.73 5.63
C ARG A 56 -24.58 8.93 7.08
N ALA A 57 -23.89 9.80 7.82
CA ALA A 57 -24.06 9.99 9.25
C ALA A 57 -24.00 8.65 10.03
N LEU A 58 -23.16 7.72 9.57
CA LEU A 58 -22.95 6.42 10.20
C LEU A 58 -21.72 6.48 11.10
N ASP A 59 -21.89 6.20 12.40
CA ASP A 59 -20.75 5.98 13.29
C ASP A 59 -20.11 4.61 12.97
N PRO A 60 -18.81 4.56 12.61
CA PRO A 60 -18.10 3.31 12.38
C PRO A 60 -18.21 2.31 13.53
N PHE A 61 -18.31 2.75 14.79
CA PHE A 61 -18.46 1.84 15.94
C PHE A 61 -19.88 1.31 16.13
N THR A 62 -20.89 1.94 15.51
CA THR A 62 -22.28 1.42 15.49
C THR A 62 -22.60 0.71 14.17
N ALA A 63 -21.66 0.63 13.24
CA ALA A 63 -21.88 0.01 11.94
C ALA A 63 -22.14 -1.49 12.09
N ALA A 64 -23.29 -1.95 11.62
CA ALA A 64 -23.62 -3.36 11.50
C ALA A 64 -23.19 -4.00 10.16
N ARG A 65 -23.19 -5.34 10.10
CA ARG A 65 -22.90 -6.16 8.89
C ARG A 65 -23.54 -5.63 7.59
N PRO A 66 -24.83 -5.25 7.55
CA PRO A 66 -25.45 -4.75 6.32
C PRO A 66 -24.81 -3.46 5.80
N HIS A 67 -24.30 -2.58 6.66
CA HIS A 67 -23.62 -1.36 6.23
C HIS A 67 -22.31 -1.66 5.49
N ILE A 68 -21.60 -2.70 5.92
CA ILE A 68 -20.36 -3.12 5.26
C ILE A 68 -20.68 -3.76 3.91
N GLU A 69 -21.75 -4.56 3.82
CA GLU A 69 -22.23 -5.10 2.54
C GLU A 69 -22.67 -3.99 1.57
N LEU A 70 -23.34 -2.95 2.07
CA LEU A 70 -23.70 -1.76 1.29
C LEU A 70 -22.46 -0.99 0.81
N TYR A 71 -21.44 -0.86 1.66
CA TYR A 71 -20.17 -0.24 1.25
C TYR A 71 -19.50 -1.04 0.13
N ILE A 72 -19.41 -2.37 0.27
CA ILE A 72 -18.85 -3.25 -0.77
C ILE A 72 -19.62 -3.12 -2.08
N ARG A 73 -20.96 -3.09 -2.01
CA ARG A 73 -21.80 -2.91 -3.20
C ARG A 73 -21.59 -1.55 -3.85
N TRP A 74 -21.50 -0.48 -3.04
CA TRP A 74 -21.20 0.87 -3.52
C TRP A 74 -19.83 0.97 -4.21
N LEU A 75 -18.80 0.28 -3.70
CA LEU A 75 -17.49 0.20 -4.36
C LEU A 75 -17.57 -0.48 -5.75
N GLN A 76 -18.44 -1.46 -5.90
CA GLN A 76 -18.62 -2.19 -7.16
C GLN A 76 -19.44 -1.37 -8.17
N GLU A 77 -20.61 -0.88 -7.75
CA GLU A 77 -21.59 -0.28 -8.67
C GLU A 77 -21.36 1.20 -8.92
N VAL A 78 -21.01 1.97 -7.87
CA VAL A 78 -20.88 3.42 -7.96
C VAL A 78 -19.45 3.83 -8.28
N ARG A 79 -18.48 3.19 -7.63
CA ARG A 79 -17.05 3.47 -7.89
C ARG A 79 -16.47 2.67 -9.06
N GLY A 80 -17.15 1.60 -9.49
CA GLY A 80 -16.73 0.78 -10.63
C GLY A 80 -15.40 0.04 -10.40
N TYR A 81 -15.06 -0.25 -9.14
CA TYR A 81 -13.77 -0.89 -8.82
C TYR A 81 -13.72 -2.36 -9.25
N ARG A 82 -12.53 -2.79 -9.69
CA ARG A 82 -12.27 -4.20 -10.01
C ARG A 82 -12.47 -5.08 -8.77
N PRO A 83 -12.93 -6.35 -8.92
CA PRO A 83 -13.17 -7.25 -7.79
C PRO A 83 -11.97 -7.44 -6.86
N SER A 84 -10.74 -7.46 -7.40
CA SER A 84 -9.49 -7.54 -6.63
C SER A 84 -9.28 -6.32 -5.74
N THR A 85 -9.55 -5.12 -6.25
CA THR A 85 -9.49 -3.86 -5.48
C THR A 85 -10.53 -3.87 -4.38
N VAL A 86 -11.78 -4.26 -4.68
CA VAL A 86 -12.86 -4.33 -3.68
C VAL A 86 -12.55 -5.33 -2.58
N SER A 87 -11.99 -6.50 -2.93
CA SER A 87 -11.59 -7.52 -1.95
C SER A 87 -10.48 -7.05 -1.02
N ARG A 88 -9.48 -6.32 -1.54
CA ARG A 88 -8.42 -5.69 -0.74
C ARG A 88 -8.99 -4.65 0.23
N VAL A 89 -9.84 -3.73 -0.26
CA VAL A 89 -10.49 -2.70 0.57
C VAL A 89 -11.36 -3.36 1.65
N ALA A 90 -12.15 -4.38 1.30
CA ALA A 90 -12.98 -5.12 2.25
C ALA A 90 -12.13 -5.83 3.32
N SER A 91 -10.95 -6.31 2.95
CA SER A 91 -10.01 -6.93 3.89
C SER A 91 -9.42 -5.91 4.87
N VAL A 92 -9.15 -4.68 4.42
CA VAL A 92 -8.74 -3.57 5.30
C VAL A 92 -9.83 -3.24 6.30
N VAL A 93 -11.08 -3.06 5.85
CA VAL A 93 -12.21 -2.76 6.74
C VAL A 93 -12.44 -3.88 7.75
N ALA A 94 -12.42 -5.14 7.31
CA ALA A 94 -12.56 -6.28 8.22
C ALA A 94 -11.39 -6.39 9.22
N GLY A 95 -10.16 -6.07 8.79
CA GLY A 95 -8.99 -6.02 9.64
C GLY A 95 -9.07 -4.92 10.70
N PHE A 96 -9.57 -3.73 10.33
CA PHE A 96 -9.80 -2.63 11.25
C PHE A 96 -10.77 -3.02 12.37
N TYR A 97 -11.92 -3.59 12.01
CA TYR A 97 -12.90 -4.05 13.00
C TYR A 97 -12.38 -5.16 13.91
N ARG A 98 -11.59 -6.09 13.36
CA ARG A 98 -10.91 -7.10 14.19
C ARG A 98 -9.96 -6.48 15.20
N THR A 99 -9.18 -5.46 14.80
CA THR A 99 -8.30 -4.74 15.72
C THR A 99 -9.10 -3.98 16.77
N CYS A 100 -10.22 -3.36 16.42
CA CYS A 100 -11.11 -2.72 17.39
C CYS A 100 -11.63 -3.70 18.46
N VAL A 101 -11.90 -4.96 18.09
CA VAL A 101 -12.27 -6.01 19.04
C VAL A 101 -11.10 -6.41 19.93
N ILE A 102 -9.90 -6.59 19.35
CA ILE A 102 -8.67 -6.92 20.11
C ILE A 102 -8.35 -5.84 21.14
N ASP A 103 -8.51 -4.58 20.76
CA ASP A 103 -8.20 -3.41 21.61
C ASP A 103 -9.35 -3.09 22.59
N GLY A 104 -10.44 -3.89 22.60
CA GLY A 104 -11.59 -3.72 23.49
C GLY A 104 -12.50 -2.55 23.16
N ALA A 105 -12.33 -1.91 21.99
CA ALA A 105 -13.19 -0.82 21.53
C ALA A 105 -14.56 -1.32 21.03
N LEU A 106 -14.65 -2.60 20.63
CA LEU A 106 -15.88 -3.28 20.25
C LEU A 106 -15.95 -4.66 20.89
N GLU A 107 -17.15 -5.09 21.26
CA GLU A 107 -17.35 -6.46 21.77
C GLU A 107 -17.29 -7.50 20.64
N ASN A 108 -17.87 -7.17 19.47
CA ASN A 108 -17.98 -8.08 18.32
C ASN A 108 -17.69 -7.36 17.01
N SER A 109 -17.15 -8.08 16.02
CA SER A 109 -16.82 -7.51 14.71
C SER A 109 -18.04 -7.54 13.78
N PRO A 110 -18.54 -6.38 13.30
CA PRO A 110 -19.62 -6.37 12.31
C PRO A 110 -19.21 -6.95 10.95
N ALA A 111 -17.90 -7.09 10.72
CA ALA A 111 -17.33 -7.62 9.49
C ALA A 111 -17.18 -9.15 9.47
N GLU A 112 -17.51 -9.85 10.56
CA GLU A 112 -17.24 -11.28 10.73
C GLU A 112 -17.96 -12.15 9.68
N TYR A 113 -19.22 -11.84 9.38
CA TYR A 113 -20.05 -12.59 8.44
C TYR A 113 -20.31 -11.86 7.12
N VAL A 114 -19.46 -10.88 6.77
CA VAL A 114 -19.61 -10.13 5.52
C VAL A 114 -19.18 -11.01 4.35
N ARG A 115 -20.04 -11.10 3.33
CA ARG A 115 -19.69 -11.81 2.08
C ARG A 115 -18.58 -11.04 1.35
N ARG A 116 -17.41 -11.68 1.23
CA ARG A 116 -16.30 -11.13 0.44
C ARG A 116 -16.48 -11.49 -1.03
N PRO A 117 -16.15 -10.58 -1.97
CA PRO A 117 -16.13 -10.90 -3.39
C PRO A 117 -15.19 -12.09 -3.63
N ALA A 118 -15.67 -13.12 -4.34
CA ALA A 118 -14.82 -14.22 -4.78
C ALA A 118 -13.80 -13.68 -5.78
N VAL A 119 -12.53 -13.66 -5.39
CA VAL A 119 -11.41 -13.31 -6.28
C VAL A 119 -10.78 -14.64 -6.71
N PRO A 120 -10.78 -14.98 -8.01
CA PRO A 120 -10.03 -16.13 -8.51
C PRO A 120 -8.57 -16.03 -8.05
N ALA A 121 -8.01 -17.13 -7.54
CA ALA A 121 -6.62 -17.15 -7.06
C ALA A 121 -5.60 -17.01 -8.20
N GLU A 122 -6.02 -17.26 -9.44
CA GLU A 122 -5.18 -17.12 -10.61
C GLU A 122 -4.98 -15.64 -10.97
N SER A 123 -3.71 -15.26 -11.03
CA SER A 123 -3.33 -14.00 -11.67
C SER A 123 -3.73 -14.07 -13.14
N PRO A 124 -4.51 -13.12 -13.67
CA PRO A 124 -4.79 -13.03 -15.10
C PRO A 124 -3.54 -12.68 -15.93
N THR A 125 -2.41 -12.45 -15.27
CA THR A 125 -1.12 -12.25 -15.93
C THR A 125 -0.64 -13.61 -16.42
N LEU A 126 -0.79 -13.87 -17.72
CA LEU A 126 -0.14 -15.01 -18.39
C LEU A 126 1.35 -15.05 -17.97
N GLY A 127 1.80 -16.21 -17.50
CA GLY A 127 3.21 -16.44 -17.22
C GLY A 127 4.06 -16.31 -18.50
N LEU A 128 5.36 -16.10 -18.34
CA LEU A 128 6.29 -16.13 -19.46
C LEU A 128 6.30 -17.53 -20.08
N THR A 129 6.23 -17.61 -21.41
CA THR A 129 6.54 -18.86 -22.10
C THR A 129 8.02 -19.22 -21.91
N HIS A 130 8.39 -20.48 -22.14
CA HIS A 130 9.79 -20.91 -22.06
C HIS A 130 10.70 -20.04 -22.95
N LEU A 131 10.28 -19.74 -24.18
CA LEU A 131 11.02 -18.86 -25.09
C LEU A 131 11.13 -17.41 -24.59
N GLN A 132 10.05 -16.87 -24.01
CA GLN A 132 10.09 -15.52 -23.42
C GLN A 132 11.01 -15.46 -22.20
N PHE A 133 11.05 -16.53 -21.40
CA PHE A 133 11.94 -16.66 -20.27
C PHE A 133 13.42 -16.75 -20.71
N GLU A 134 13.72 -17.57 -21.72
CA GLU A 134 15.06 -17.65 -22.31
C GLU A 134 15.51 -16.31 -22.91
N ALA A 135 14.62 -15.62 -23.62
CA ALA A 135 14.90 -14.29 -24.17
C ALA A 135 15.22 -13.27 -23.06
N LEU A 136 14.48 -13.32 -21.94
CA LEU A 136 14.73 -12.46 -20.77
C LEU A 136 16.11 -12.75 -20.15
N LEU A 137 16.45 -14.02 -19.93
CA LEU A 137 17.74 -14.42 -19.38
C LEU A 137 18.90 -14.05 -20.30
N SER A 138 18.73 -14.24 -21.61
CA SER A 138 19.73 -13.88 -22.62
C SER A 138 19.99 -12.37 -22.64
N ALA A 139 18.93 -11.55 -22.64
CA ALA A 139 19.06 -10.09 -22.56
C ALA A 139 19.81 -9.65 -21.28
N ALA A 140 19.46 -10.22 -20.13
CA ALA A 140 20.14 -9.93 -18.86
C ALA A 140 21.64 -10.29 -18.88
N ARG A 141 22.00 -11.44 -19.48
CA ARG A 141 23.41 -11.83 -19.66
C ARG A 141 24.14 -10.86 -20.56
N ASN A 142 23.54 -10.44 -21.67
CA ASN A 142 24.16 -9.51 -22.61
C ASN A 142 24.53 -8.17 -21.94
N PHE A 143 23.63 -7.59 -21.14
CA PHE A 143 23.96 -6.34 -20.42
C PHE A 143 25.10 -6.51 -19.43
N THR A 144 25.15 -7.66 -18.74
CA THR A 144 26.28 -8.00 -17.87
C THR A 144 27.58 -8.07 -18.65
N THR A 145 27.58 -8.80 -19.76
CA THR A 145 28.77 -8.97 -20.61
C THR A 145 29.24 -7.66 -21.24
N MET A 146 28.33 -6.77 -21.63
CA MET A 146 28.68 -5.43 -22.14
C MET A 146 29.47 -4.62 -21.10
N LEU A 147 29.02 -4.62 -19.84
CA LEU A 147 29.69 -3.89 -18.76
C LEU A 147 31.03 -4.54 -18.37
N ASP A 148 31.09 -5.88 -18.34
CA ASP A 148 32.34 -6.61 -18.13
C ASP A 148 33.36 -6.30 -19.24
N ALA A 149 32.89 -6.16 -20.50
CA ALA A 149 33.70 -5.73 -21.64
C ALA A 149 34.07 -4.23 -21.62
N GLY A 150 33.58 -3.45 -20.66
CA GLY A 150 33.90 -2.03 -20.50
C GLY A 150 33.08 -1.07 -21.36
N VAL A 151 31.95 -1.50 -21.92
CA VAL A 151 30.98 -0.60 -22.57
C VAL A 151 30.44 0.39 -21.52
N ASP A 152 30.28 1.65 -21.91
CA ASP A 152 29.82 2.70 -21.00
C ASP A 152 28.43 2.41 -20.43
N LEU A 153 28.24 2.74 -19.15
CA LEU A 153 26.99 2.50 -18.43
C LEU A 153 25.79 3.17 -19.12
N ARG A 154 25.98 4.35 -19.72
CA ARG A 154 24.92 5.08 -20.44
C ARG A 154 24.47 4.33 -21.68
N ASP A 155 25.40 3.76 -22.44
CA ASP A 155 25.09 3.03 -23.67
C ASP A 155 24.37 1.71 -23.35
N VAL A 156 24.80 1.01 -22.30
CA VAL A 156 24.10 -0.19 -21.80
C VAL A 156 22.71 0.18 -21.27
N GLN A 157 22.55 1.32 -20.60
CA GLN A 157 21.25 1.80 -20.13
C GLN A 157 20.28 2.08 -21.30
N ILE A 158 20.77 2.70 -22.38
CA ILE A 158 20.00 2.96 -23.59
C ILE A 158 19.59 1.64 -24.25
N ALA A 159 20.52 0.70 -24.40
CA ALA A 159 20.25 -0.63 -24.95
C ALA A 159 19.20 -1.40 -24.12
N ALA A 160 19.27 -1.29 -22.79
CA ALA A 160 18.31 -1.90 -21.87
C ALA A 160 16.98 -1.14 -21.74
N ARG A 161 16.88 0.06 -22.31
CA ARG A 161 15.72 0.97 -22.17
C ARG A 161 15.34 1.25 -20.71
N HIS A 162 16.33 1.31 -19.82
CA HIS A 162 16.09 1.60 -18.42
C HIS A 162 15.97 3.11 -18.19
N ALA A 163 14.88 3.52 -17.52
CA ALA A 163 14.68 4.91 -17.14
C ALA A 163 15.68 5.38 -16.06
N ASP A 164 16.00 4.53 -15.09
CA ASP A 164 16.93 4.84 -13.99
C ASP A 164 18.27 4.08 -14.18
N PRO A 165 19.43 4.78 -14.19
CA PRO A 165 20.75 4.16 -14.27
C PRO A 165 21.01 3.10 -13.21
N ARG A 166 20.42 3.24 -12.01
CA ARG A 166 20.59 2.28 -10.91
C ARG A 166 20.07 0.89 -11.27
N THR A 167 19.09 0.81 -12.17
CA THR A 167 18.57 -0.47 -12.66
C THR A 167 19.60 -1.17 -13.54
N THR A 168 20.35 -0.41 -14.36
CA THR A 168 21.46 -0.93 -15.19
C THR A 168 22.69 -1.27 -14.35
N MET A 169 23.00 -0.48 -13.31
CA MET A 169 24.13 -0.75 -12.40
C MET A 169 24.02 -2.10 -11.66
N ARG A 170 22.84 -2.72 -11.61
CA ARG A 170 22.68 -4.07 -11.03
C ARG A 170 23.39 -5.14 -11.84
N TYR A 171 23.62 -4.89 -13.13
CA TYR A 171 24.33 -5.79 -14.03
C TYR A 171 25.86 -5.61 -13.95
N ASP A 172 26.35 -4.50 -13.37
CA ASP A 172 27.78 -4.29 -13.14
C ASP A 172 28.26 -5.14 -11.96
N ARG A 173 28.90 -6.27 -12.28
CA ARG A 173 29.51 -7.16 -11.28
C ARG A 173 30.82 -6.60 -10.73
N ALA A 174 31.51 -5.78 -11.51
CA ALA A 174 32.78 -5.16 -11.15
C ALA A 174 32.61 -3.84 -10.36
N ARG A 175 31.39 -3.41 -10.06
CA ARG A 175 31.08 -2.15 -9.35
C ARG A 175 31.78 -1.95 -7.98
N LYS A 176 32.28 -3.04 -7.38
CA LYS A 176 33.04 -3.01 -6.11
C LYS A 176 34.54 -3.29 -6.29
N ASN A 177 35.00 -3.44 -7.53
CA ASN A 177 36.40 -3.74 -7.81
C ASN A 177 37.26 -2.49 -7.58
N LEU A 178 38.23 -2.61 -6.67
CA LEU A 178 39.12 -1.53 -6.28
C LEU A 178 40.07 -1.11 -7.42
N ASP A 179 40.44 -2.04 -8.30
CA ASP A 179 41.36 -1.80 -9.42
C ASP A 179 40.75 -0.90 -10.50
N ARG A 180 39.41 -0.79 -10.55
CA ARG A 180 38.68 0.13 -11.44
C ARG A 180 38.24 1.40 -10.72
N HIS A 181 38.73 1.65 -9.50
CA HIS A 181 38.32 2.82 -8.73
C HIS A 181 38.85 4.12 -9.38
N PRO A 182 38.03 5.17 -9.52
CA PRO A 182 38.39 6.41 -10.23
C PRO A 182 39.70 7.04 -9.76
N ASN A 183 40.02 6.89 -8.47
CA ASN A 183 41.26 7.40 -7.89
C ASN A 183 42.53 6.81 -8.51
N TYR A 184 42.55 5.52 -8.91
CA TYR A 184 43.72 4.92 -9.56
C TYR A 184 43.90 5.43 -11.00
N ILE A 185 42.80 5.64 -11.70
CA ILE A 185 42.81 6.21 -13.06
C ILE A 185 43.27 7.67 -13.02
N LEU A 186 42.75 8.46 -12.09
CA LEU A 186 43.16 9.85 -11.89
C LEU A 186 44.63 9.96 -11.46
N ALA A 187 45.08 9.11 -10.55
CA ALA A 187 46.48 9.07 -10.11
C ALA A 187 47.43 8.73 -11.26
N ALA A 188 47.08 7.74 -12.10
CA ALA A 188 47.87 7.41 -13.28
C ALA A 188 47.90 8.57 -14.30
N TYR A 189 46.76 9.24 -14.54
CA TYR A 189 46.68 10.39 -15.44
C TYR A 189 47.53 11.57 -14.95
N ILE A 190 47.45 11.90 -13.65
CA ILE A 190 48.26 12.97 -13.05
C ILE A 190 49.76 12.62 -13.11
N ALA A 191 50.11 11.35 -12.84
CA ALA A 191 51.50 10.89 -12.89
C ALA A 191 52.08 10.82 -14.32
N SER A 192 51.25 10.67 -15.36
CA SER A 192 51.69 10.71 -16.76
C SER A 192 51.83 12.13 -17.33
N GLY A 193 51.35 13.14 -16.60
CA GLY A 193 51.35 14.54 -17.03
C GLY A 193 52.51 15.39 -16.47
N THR A 194 53.45 14.76 -15.76
CA THR A 194 54.69 15.35 -15.21
C THR A 194 55.90 14.67 -15.83
#